data_AF-A0AAT9GJ29-F1
#
_entry.id   AF-A0AAT9GJ29-F1
#
_cell.length_a   1.000
_cell.length_b   1.000
_cell.length_c   1.000
_cell.angle_alpha   90.00
_cell.angle_beta   90.00
_cell.angle_gamma   90.00
#
_symmetry.space_group_name_H-M   'P 1'
#
loop_
_entity.id
_entity.type
_entity.pdbx_description
1 polymer ?
#
loop_
_entity_poly.entity_id
_entity_poly.type
_entity_poly.pdbx_seq_one_letter_code
_entity_poly.pdbx_strand_id
1 'polypeptide(L)'
;MENTYYTLQTLYRIVREEPHPEQYLCTPREMILHSTFSWETIHKHLLALAQQGLVMLQQLDTPHCYITTQGIETVKSSFVNEGAGETLGFLVKREAV
;
A
#
# COMPACT_ATOMS: atom_id res chain seq x y z
N MET A 1 -16.32 -7.82 -2.71
CA MET A 1 -15.37 -7.00 -3.49
C MET A 1 -14.61 -6.00 -2.59
N GLU A 2 -14.74 -6.07 -1.25
CA GLU A 2 -14.12 -5.09 -0.32
C GLU A 2 -12.71 -5.48 0.18
N ASN A 3 -12.34 -6.76 0.17
CA ASN A 3 -11.08 -7.21 0.79
C ASN A 3 -9.81 -6.85 -0.01
N THR A 4 -9.95 -6.60 -1.32
CA THR A 4 -8.84 -6.24 -2.20
C THR A 4 -8.26 -4.87 -1.83
N TYR A 5 -9.12 -3.87 -1.65
CA TYR A 5 -8.69 -2.52 -1.24
C TYR A 5 -8.13 -2.49 0.18
N TYR A 6 -8.59 -3.39 1.05
CA TYR A 6 -7.98 -3.56 2.38
C TYR A 6 -6.51 -3.98 2.30
N THR A 7 -6.16 -4.81 1.30
CA THR A 7 -4.76 -5.22 1.05
C THR A 7 -3.94 -4.03 0.54
N LEU A 8 -4.51 -3.20 -0.33
CA LEU A 8 -3.87 -1.96 -0.80
C LEU A 8 -3.63 -0.97 0.35
N GLN A 9 -4.63 -0.80 1.22
CA GLN A 9 -4.55 0.06 2.40
C GLN A 9 -3.50 -0.45 3.41
N THR A 10 -3.43 -1.78 3.59
CA THR A 10 -2.39 -2.42 4.41
C THR A 10 -1.01 -2.15 3.84
N LEU A 11 -0.82 -2.35 2.53
CA LEU A 11 0.45 -2.04 1.84
C LEU A 11 0.83 -0.57 2.03
N TYR A 12 -0.10 0.35 1.78
CA TYR A 12 0.12 1.77 2.02
C TYR A 12 0.50 2.07 3.48
N ARG A 13 -0.14 1.42 4.46
CA ARG A 13 0.19 1.58 5.87
C ARG A 13 1.61 1.12 6.22
N ILE A 14 2.11 0.07 5.57
CA ILE A 14 3.49 -0.41 5.76
C ILE A 14 4.47 0.61 5.18
N VAL A 15 4.22 1.09 3.97
CA VAL A 15 5.20 1.92 3.24
C VAL A 15 5.10 3.42 3.51
N ARG A 16 4.00 3.92 4.10
CA ARG A 16 3.83 5.37 4.34
C ARG A 16 4.84 5.97 5.32
N GLU A 17 5.44 5.13 6.17
CA GLU A 17 6.45 5.56 7.13
C GLU A 17 7.84 5.62 6.49
N GLU A 18 7.99 5.04 5.30
CA GLU A 18 9.22 5.04 4.53
C GLU A 18 9.37 6.35 3.72
N PRO A 19 10.61 6.85 3.55
CA PRO A 19 10.86 8.08 2.79
C PRO A 19 10.50 7.95 1.30
N HIS A 20 10.53 6.72 0.76
CA HIS A 20 10.22 6.43 -0.64
C HIS A 20 9.28 5.21 -0.75
N PRO A 21 7.96 5.39 -0.53
CA PRO A 21 7.00 4.29 -0.50
C PRO A 21 6.91 3.53 -1.84
N GLU A 22 7.19 4.23 -2.94
CA GLU A 22 7.13 3.71 -4.31
C GLU A 22 8.29 2.78 -4.65
N GLN A 23 9.40 2.89 -3.88
CA GLN A 23 10.61 2.10 -4.06
C GLN A 23 10.70 0.96 -3.02
N TYR A 24 9.77 0.91 -2.07
CA TYR A 24 9.77 -0.09 -1.03
C TYR A 24 9.27 -1.43 -1.55
N LEU A 25 10.18 -2.40 -1.62
CA LEU A 25 9.87 -3.78 -2.00
C LEU A 25 9.33 -4.52 -0.78
N CYS A 26 8.01 -4.54 -0.66
CA CYS A 26 7.33 -5.24 0.41
C CYS A 26 7.35 -6.75 0.14
N THR A 27 7.78 -7.51 1.15
CA THR A 27 7.86 -8.97 1.05
C THR A 27 6.51 -9.62 1.41
N PRO A 28 6.28 -10.88 1.01
CA PRO A 28 5.10 -11.64 1.41
C PRO A 28 4.98 -11.71 2.93
N ARG A 29 6.11 -11.82 3.60
CA ARG A 29 6.21 -11.95 5.05
C ARG A 29 5.68 -10.69 5.74
N GLU A 30 6.10 -9.50 5.31
CA GLU A 30 5.57 -8.24 5.85
C GLU A 30 4.07 -8.09 5.59
N MET A 31 3.62 -8.43 4.39
CA MET A 31 2.18 -8.38 4.09
C MET A 31 1.36 -9.28 5.03
N ILE A 32 1.83 -10.51 5.31
CA ILE A 32 1.18 -11.44 6.23
C ILE A 32 1.25 -10.92 7.68
N LEU A 33 2.35 -10.26 8.07
CA LEU A 33 2.50 -9.71 9.43
C LEU A 33 1.52 -8.56 9.71
N HIS A 34 1.21 -7.76 8.70
CA HIS A 34 0.34 -6.59 8.84
C HIS A 34 -1.12 -6.82 8.41
N SER A 35 -1.43 -8.01 7.91
CA SER A 35 -2.75 -8.39 7.39
C SER A 35 -3.29 -9.63 8.09
N THR A 36 -4.60 -9.73 8.25
CA THR A 36 -5.25 -10.93 8.82
C THR A 36 -5.50 -12.01 7.76
N PHE A 37 -5.10 -11.77 6.51
CA PHE A 37 -5.30 -12.69 5.39
C PHE A 37 -4.09 -13.61 5.18
N SER A 38 -4.35 -14.83 4.73
CA SER A 38 -3.31 -15.74 4.25
C SER A 38 -2.62 -15.19 3.01
N TRP A 39 -1.35 -15.57 2.79
CA TRP A 39 -0.59 -15.17 1.61
C TRP A 39 -1.32 -15.43 0.29
N GLU A 40 -1.99 -16.57 0.14
CA GLU A 40 -2.74 -16.89 -1.09
C GLU A 40 -3.83 -15.87 -1.41
N THR A 41 -4.53 -15.37 -0.37
CA THR A 41 -5.56 -14.35 -0.50
C THR A 41 -4.94 -12.99 -0.82
N ILE A 42 -3.88 -12.62 -0.10
CA ILE A 42 -3.11 -11.39 -0.34
C ILE A 42 -2.60 -11.38 -1.79
N HIS A 43 -2.03 -12.49 -2.26
CA HIS A 43 -1.48 -12.60 -3.60
C HIS A 43 -2.57 -12.47 -4.67
N LYS A 44 -3.75 -13.07 -4.47
CA LYS A 44 -4.91 -12.85 -5.35
C LYS A 44 -5.33 -11.39 -5.39
N HIS A 45 -5.35 -10.72 -4.24
CA HIS A 45 -5.68 -9.29 -4.18
C HIS A 45 -4.62 -8.44 -4.88
N LEU A 46 -3.33 -8.71 -4.64
CA LEU A 46 -2.23 -8.00 -5.29
C LEU A 46 -2.27 -8.16 -6.81
N LEU A 47 -2.59 -9.36 -7.31
CA LEU A 47 -2.78 -9.59 -8.75
C LEU A 47 -3.92 -8.74 -9.32
N ALA A 48 -5.06 -8.67 -8.62
CA ALA A 48 -6.17 -7.82 -9.03
C ALA A 48 -5.81 -6.32 -9.02
N LEU A 49 -5.10 -5.86 -7.98
CA LEU A 49 -4.61 -4.49 -7.88
C LEU A 49 -3.56 -4.18 -8.95
N ALA A 50 -2.74 -5.15 -9.33
CA ALA A 50 -1.74 -5.02 -10.38
C ALA A 50 -2.39 -4.88 -11.75
N GLN A 51 -3.48 -5.60 -12.01
CA GLN A 51 -4.29 -5.42 -13.22
C GLN A 51 -4.89 -4.00 -13.32
N GLN A 52 -5.12 -3.34 -12.18
CA GLN A 52 -5.58 -1.95 -12.11
C GLN A 52 -4.44 -0.92 -12.13
N GLY A 53 -3.17 -1.35 -12.11
CA GLY A 53 -2.00 -0.45 -12.06
C GLY A 53 -1.74 0.19 -10.69
N LEU A 54 -2.39 -0.28 -9.62
CA LEU A 54 -2.29 0.29 -8.26
C LEU A 54 -1.09 -0.26 -7.47
N VAL A 55 -0.65 -1.47 -7.81
CA VAL A 55 0.55 -2.09 -7.26
C VAL A 55 1.33 -2.74 -8.38
N MET A 56 2.62 -2.97 -8.17
CA MET A 56 3.41 -3.81 -9.05
C MET A 56 3.97 -4.98 -8.27
N LEU A 57 3.93 -6.14 -8.92
CA LEU A 57 4.51 -7.39 -8.44
C LEU A 57 5.80 -7.62 -9.20
N GLN A 58 6.89 -7.79 -8.46
CA GLN A 58 8.20 -8.07 -9.04
C GLN A 58 8.73 -9.40 -8.51
N GLN A 59 8.95 -10.33 -9.42
CA GLN A 59 9.54 -11.61 -9.11
C GLN A 59 11.06 -11.53 -9.33
N LEU A 60 11.80 -11.38 -8.22
CA LEU A 60 13.26 -11.50 -8.16
C LEU A 60 13.58 -12.93 -7.68
N ASP A 61 14.35 -13.10 -6.61
CA ASP A 61 14.50 -14.39 -5.92
C ASP A 61 13.28 -14.76 -5.06
N THR A 62 12.56 -13.76 -4.56
CA THR A 62 11.30 -13.91 -3.84
C THR A 62 10.25 -12.95 -4.42
N PRO A 63 8.95 -13.27 -4.32
CA PRO A 63 7.90 -12.42 -4.86
C PRO A 63 7.78 -11.15 -4.01
N HIS A 64 8.14 -10.01 -4.57
CA HIS A 64 8.00 -8.70 -3.92
C HIS A 64 6.83 -7.93 -4.53
N CYS A 65 6.26 -7.03 -3.75
CA CYS A 65 5.29 -6.06 -4.25
C CYS A 65 5.64 -4.65 -3.79
N TYR A 66 5.35 -3.67 -4.61
CA TYR A 66 5.47 -2.25 -4.26
C TYR A 66 4.23 -1.50 -4.73
N ILE A 67 3.89 -0.44 -4.00
CA ILE A 67 2.75 0.40 -4.35
C ILE A 67 3.15 1.38 -5.45
N THR A 68 2.27 1.63 -6.43
CA THR A 68 2.51 2.67 -7.43
C THR A 68 1.98 4.01 -6.93
N THR A 69 2.39 5.10 -7.57
CA THR A 69 1.84 6.44 -7.30
C THR A 69 0.31 6.44 -7.40
N GLN A 70 -0.25 5.76 -8.43
CA GLN A 70 -1.70 5.63 -8.59
C GLN A 70 -2.36 4.86 -7.43
N GLY A 71 -1.69 3.82 -6.91
CA GLY A 71 -2.13 3.10 -5.71
C GLY A 71 -2.23 4.02 -4.49
N ILE A 72 -1.20 4.83 -4.27
CA ILE A 72 -1.16 5.80 -3.16
C ILE A 72 -2.30 6.81 -3.30
N GLU A 73 -2.47 7.40 -4.49
CA GLU A 73 -3.52 8.39 -4.75
C GLU A 73 -4.92 7.81 -4.57
N THR A 74 -5.12 6.56 -4.98
CA THR A 74 -6.40 5.84 -4.82
C THR A 74 -6.71 5.64 -3.34
N VAL A 75 -5.75 5.14 -2.56
CA VAL A 75 -5.91 4.96 -1.10
C VAL A 75 -6.20 6.29 -0.43
N LYS A 76 -5.42 7.34 -0.74
CA LYS A 76 -5.63 8.68 -0.19
C LYS A 76 -7.01 9.23 -0.55
N SER A 77 -7.47 9.04 -1.78
CA SER A 77 -8.79 9.49 -2.22
C SER A 77 -9.92 8.73 -1.53
N SER A 78 -9.75 7.43 -1.27
CA SER A 78 -10.70 6.63 -0.50
C SER A 78 -10.78 7.08 0.96
N PHE A 79 -9.66 7.43 1.60
CA PHE A 79 -9.65 7.99 2.97
C PHE A 79 -10.33 9.37 3.06
N VAL A 80 -10.30 10.18 2.00
CA VAL A 80 -10.92 11.51 2.00
C VAL A 80 -12.46 11.44 1.97
N ASN A 81 -13.04 10.32 1.54
CA ASN A 81 -14.50 10.14 1.51
C ASN A 81 -15.06 9.60 2.85
N GLU A 82 -14.24 8.97 3.68
CA GLU A 82 -14.56 8.65 5.08
C GLU A 82 -14.03 9.75 6.00
N GLY A 83 -14.79 10.85 6.06
CA GLY A 83 -14.44 12.02 6.87
C GLY A 83 -14.14 11.69 8.34
N ALA A 84 -13.06 12.30 8.82
CA ALA A 84 -12.75 12.58 10.22
C ALA A 84 -12.46 11.38 11.13
N GLY A 85 -11.22 10.88 11.12
CA GLY A 85 -10.88 9.86 12.12
C GLY A 85 -9.44 9.40 12.31
N GLU A 86 -8.43 9.79 11.54
CA GLU A 86 -7.07 9.40 11.91
C GLU A 86 -6.02 10.41 11.43
N THR A 87 -5.66 11.29 12.36
CA THR A 87 -4.52 12.19 12.34
C THR A 87 -3.23 11.38 12.22
N LEU A 88 -2.76 11.17 10.99
CA LEU A 88 -1.41 10.66 10.77
C LEU A 88 -0.63 11.61 9.87
N GLY A 89 0.00 12.57 10.55
CA GLY A 89 1.33 13.04 10.20
C GLY A 89 1.44 13.85 8.92
N PHE A 90 0.56 14.84 8.71
CA PHE A 90 0.88 15.91 7.79
C PHE A 90 1.95 16.82 8.41
N LEU A 91 3.21 16.36 8.42
CA LEU A 91 4.36 17.24 8.60
C LEU A 91 4.82 17.69 7.20
N VAL A 92 4.01 18.54 6.56
CA VAL A 92 4.47 19.29 5.40
C VAL A 92 5.46 20.35 5.89
N LYS A 93 6.63 20.32 5.26
CA LYS A 93 7.64 21.37 5.06
C LYS A 93 7.44 22.67 5.86
N ARG A 94 8.47 23.07 6.62
CA ARG A 94 8.83 24.49 6.73
C ARG A 94 10.10 24.75 5.95
N GLU A 95 9.97 25.79 5.14
CA GLU A 95 10.85 26.25 4.08
C GLU A 95 12.18 26.82 4.58
N ALA A 96 13.06 27.01 3.61
CA ALA A 96 14.40 27.56 3.69
C ALA A 96 14.47 28.95 4.36
N VAL A 97 15.60 29.20 5.02
CA VAL A 97 16.20 30.53 5.19
C VAL A 97 17.69 30.44 4.89
#